data_AF-A0A086TLC2-F1
#
_entry.id   AF-A0A086TLC2-F1
#
_cell.length_a   1.000
_cell.length_b   1.000
_cell.length_c   1.000
_cell.angle_alpha   90.00
_cell.angle_beta   90.00
_cell.angle_gamma   90.00
#
_symmetry.space_group_name_H-M   'P 1'
#
loop_
_entity.id
_entity.type
_entity.pdbx_description
1 polymer ?
#
loop_
_entity_poly.entity_id
_entity_poly.type
_entity_poly.pdbx_seq_one_letter_code
_entity_poly.pdbx_strand_id
1 'polypeptide(L)'
;MMKAKQLDFDIIATKPTTVARIEGAVKETYLKVHTFNTKHDFLYNVLYEYPDIDTMCLWDDRPGQIAKFREAGQEWLDNKMLSKFEIKVVQEPHIYMDPKREIDLVFAMVEANNKQVEAEEAGGRPLVTGVGPMPRTRPELKNRGIWDPYELYSPLKRHKMAIAKVPRYTGVMFSEPVHAFLRNLLPDQHQHQHQHQYQYLGSISPIQRPSALQNWNQSTWVVPEEFHVALCPGTATPDFLESIGGIGATVLVELAGLGALEGKIWAWKVKEFPVSELDVDRVDNNDSLDMPVSIVAPDGHVYSSLEELRNHYSLSSSSEPATIQNGHPHSNTSTSISTSATTRAVNLNHLGHIHLRKEGVPYITMAYDHRQGARAMDSASITDWEPIRSLDGSLYPQRIVLVGTIGEKRLFGMKARNYGALATVPRVEVSIAKVIMNTSNNHHQAVPSGRELGEMIRRVQAQMVNQKVDNKLDNLERITDIAREVIASDKVSR
;
A
#
# COMPACT_ATOMS: atom_id res chain seq x y z
N MET A 1 11.36 21.23 8.41
CA MET A 1 10.37 21.25 9.53
C MET A 1 11.04 21.50 10.88
N MET A 2 12.15 20.82 11.21
CA MET A 2 12.76 20.89 12.56
C MET A 2 13.49 22.21 12.87
N LYS A 3 14.20 22.80 11.89
CA LYS A 3 14.90 24.10 12.06
C LYS A 3 13.97 25.30 12.28
N ALA A 4 12.66 25.15 12.06
CA ALA A 4 11.69 26.26 12.08
C ALA A 4 11.04 26.48 13.46
N LYS A 5 11.24 25.58 14.44
CA LYS A 5 10.49 25.61 15.71
C LYS A 5 11.27 26.11 16.94
N GLN A 6 12.56 26.42 16.80
CA GLN A 6 13.41 26.95 17.90
C GLN A 6 13.29 26.17 19.22
N LEU A 7 13.23 24.83 19.15
CA LEU A 7 13.20 23.99 20.35
C LEU A 7 14.62 23.82 20.90
N ASP A 8 14.76 23.74 22.23
CA ASP A 8 16.05 23.52 22.89
C ASP A 8 16.60 22.11 22.61
N PHE A 9 15.71 21.13 22.44
CA PHE A 9 16.04 19.77 22.03
C PHE A 9 14.83 19.09 21.39
N ASP A 10 15.10 18.05 20.59
CA ASP A 10 14.08 17.22 19.94
C ASP A 10 14.13 15.80 20.51
N ILE A 11 12.96 15.21 20.78
CA ILE A 11 12.83 13.78 21.11
C ILE A 11 12.01 13.09 20.02
N ILE A 12 12.62 12.11 19.36
CA ILE A 12 11.93 11.24 18.40
C ILE A 12 11.71 9.89 19.05
N ALA A 13 10.46 9.57 19.38
CA ALA A 13 10.06 8.28 19.94
C ALA A 13 9.40 7.41 18.86
N THR A 14 10.00 6.26 18.56
CA THR A 14 9.38 5.25 17.68
C THR A 14 8.46 4.35 18.49
N LYS A 15 7.30 4.00 17.95
CA LYS A 15 6.44 2.97 18.56
C LYS A 15 7.26 1.68 18.72
N PRO A 16 7.40 1.12 19.94
CA PRO A 16 8.11 -0.12 20.13
C PRO A 16 7.38 -1.23 19.36
N THR A 17 8.14 -2.12 18.75
CA THR A 17 7.58 -3.33 18.14
C THR A 17 6.98 -4.16 19.25
N THR A 18 5.65 -4.22 19.32
CA THR A 18 4.96 -4.95 20.39
C THR A 18 4.87 -6.44 20.05
N VAL A 19 6.04 -7.06 19.94
CA VAL A 19 6.17 -8.52 19.94
C VAL A 19 6.39 -8.90 21.40
N ALA A 20 5.32 -9.30 22.09
CA ALA A 20 5.48 -10.02 23.34
C ALA A 20 5.39 -11.50 23.01
N ARG A 21 6.47 -12.24 23.24
CA ARG A 21 6.41 -13.69 23.24
C ARG A 21 5.67 -14.10 24.51
N ILE A 22 4.40 -14.49 24.36
CA ILE A 22 3.65 -15.06 25.48
C ILE A 22 4.32 -16.39 25.83
N GLU A 23 4.84 -16.52 27.06
CA GLU A 23 5.41 -17.79 27.53
C GLU A 23 4.36 -18.90 27.38
N GLY A 24 4.72 -19.97 26.68
CA GLY A 24 3.84 -21.11 26.39
C GLY A 24 3.10 -21.07 25.04
N ALA A 25 3.09 -19.95 24.32
CA ALA A 25 2.51 -19.91 22.98
C ALA A 25 3.48 -20.50 21.93
N VAL A 26 3.01 -21.49 21.16
CA VAL A 26 3.78 -22.14 20.08
C VAL A 26 4.00 -21.22 18.87
N LYS A 27 3.17 -20.18 18.75
CA LYS A 27 3.31 -19.10 17.75
C LYS A 27 3.56 -17.78 18.46
N GLU A 28 4.39 -16.93 17.85
CA GLU A 28 4.49 -15.53 18.26
C GLU A 28 3.11 -14.88 18.13
N THR A 29 2.49 -14.57 19.27
CA THR A 29 1.24 -13.83 19.28
C THR A 29 1.58 -12.36 19.35
N TYR A 30 1.33 -11.64 18.25
CA TYR A 30 1.52 -10.20 18.22
C TYR A 30 0.49 -9.54 19.14
N LEU A 31 0.93 -9.06 20.31
CA LEU A 31 0.11 -8.16 21.11
C LEU A 31 -0.03 -6.88 20.32
N LYS A 32 -1.23 -6.65 19.78
CA LYS A 32 -1.57 -5.39 19.14
C LYS A 32 -1.74 -4.34 20.23
N VAL A 33 -0.64 -3.83 20.76
CA VAL A 33 -0.70 -2.72 21.72
C VAL A 33 -1.24 -1.51 20.97
N HIS A 34 -2.35 -1.02 21.48
CA HIS A 34 -3.07 0.08 20.88
C HIS A 34 -2.14 1.30 20.84
N THR A 35 -2.00 1.92 19.67
CA THR A 35 -1.04 3.04 19.47
C THR A 35 -1.25 4.19 20.46
N PHE A 36 -2.50 4.38 20.90
CA PHE A 36 -2.83 5.33 21.97
C PHE A 36 -2.05 5.03 23.27
N ASN A 37 -2.13 3.81 23.80
CA ASN A 37 -1.52 3.45 25.09
C ASN A 37 -0.01 3.69 25.06
N THR A 38 0.67 3.30 23.97
CA THR A 38 2.10 3.59 23.82
C THR A 38 2.42 5.08 23.91
N LYS A 39 1.68 5.92 23.18
CA LYS A 39 1.91 7.37 23.20
C LYS A 39 1.59 7.95 24.58
N HIS A 40 0.50 7.49 25.20
CA HIS A 40 0.08 7.89 26.54
C HIS A 40 1.16 7.56 27.58
N ASP A 41 1.61 6.31 27.65
CA ASP A 41 2.61 5.86 28.62
C ASP A 41 3.95 6.58 28.42
N PHE A 42 4.32 6.84 27.16
CA PHE A 42 5.49 7.64 26.86
C PHE A 42 5.38 9.06 27.43
N LEU A 43 4.28 9.78 27.15
CA LEU A 43 4.07 11.15 27.63
C LEU A 43 3.95 11.20 29.15
N TYR A 44 3.28 10.22 29.76
CA TYR A 44 3.19 10.08 31.21
C TYR A 44 4.58 9.95 31.85
N ASN A 45 5.43 9.07 31.30
CA ASN A 45 6.80 8.89 31.79
C ASN A 45 7.66 10.16 31.59
N VAL A 46 7.44 10.91 30.51
CA VAL A 46 8.11 12.20 30.29
C VAL A 46 7.72 13.20 31.39
N LEU A 47 6.44 13.32 31.70
CA LEU A 47 5.98 14.22 32.77
C LEU A 47 6.48 13.80 34.15
N TYR A 48 6.56 12.48 34.40
CA TYR A 48 7.06 11.96 35.67
C TYR A 48 8.57 12.19 35.85
N GLU A 49 9.36 11.99 34.79
CA GLU A 49 10.82 12.16 34.82
C GLU A 49 11.22 13.64 34.85
N TYR A 50 10.43 14.51 34.19
CA TYR A 50 10.69 15.95 34.07
C TYR A 50 9.53 16.76 34.67
N PRO A 51 9.42 16.82 36.01
CA PRO A 51 8.31 17.50 36.69
C PRO A 51 8.27 19.02 36.46
N ASP A 52 9.35 19.61 35.94
CA ASP A 52 9.40 21.03 35.55
C ASP A 52 8.62 21.33 34.26
N ILE A 53 8.19 20.30 33.51
CA ILE A 53 7.31 20.47 32.36
C ILE A 53 5.94 20.91 32.87
N ASP A 54 5.64 22.19 32.71
CA ASP A 54 4.39 22.77 33.17
C ASP A 54 3.30 22.81 32.08
N THR A 55 3.71 22.80 30.80
CA THR A 55 2.79 22.91 29.67
C THR A 55 3.07 21.87 28.60
N MET A 56 2.01 21.28 28.03
CA MET A 56 2.13 20.34 26.92
C MET A 56 1.14 20.70 25.80
N CYS A 57 1.64 20.74 24.57
CA CYS A 57 0.84 20.89 23.36
C CYS A 57 0.99 19.63 22.49
N LEU A 58 -0.12 18.94 22.20
CA LEU A 58 -0.16 17.73 21.40
C LEU A 58 -0.78 18.02 20.03
N TRP A 59 -0.20 17.48 18.96
CA TRP A 59 -0.80 17.47 17.62
C TRP A 59 -1.14 16.03 17.23
N ASP A 60 -2.39 15.76 16.89
CA ASP A 60 -2.85 14.43 16.44
C ASP A 60 -3.94 14.57 15.37
N ASP A 61 -4.00 13.62 14.44
CA ASP A 61 -4.92 13.60 13.29
C ASP A 61 -6.08 12.61 13.46
N ARG A 62 -6.06 11.77 14.50
CA ARG A 62 -7.04 10.69 14.68
C ARG A 62 -8.11 11.07 15.71
N PRO A 63 -9.39 11.24 15.33
CA PRO A 63 -10.46 11.64 16.25
C PRO A 63 -10.56 10.78 17.51
N GLY A 64 -10.43 9.45 17.36
CA GLY A 64 -10.46 8.52 18.48
C GLY A 64 -9.24 8.60 19.42
N GLN A 65 -8.07 9.06 18.95
CA GLN A 65 -6.93 9.32 19.83
C GLN A 65 -7.06 10.68 20.50
N ILE A 66 -7.55 11.69 19.78
CA ILE A 66 -7.79 13.04 20.31
C ILE A 66 -8.73 12.98 21.51
N ALA A 67 -9.86 12.26 21.40
CA ALA A 67 -10.81 12.13 22.50
C ALA A 67 -10.15 11.55 23.77
N LYS A 68 -9.36 10.49 23.61
CA LYS A 68 -8.65 9.84 24.73
C LYS A 68 -7.53 10.71 25.30
N PHE A 69 -6.84 11.50 24.49
CA PHE A 69 -5.83 12.45 24.98
C PHE A 69 -6.42 13.65 25.69
N ARG A 70 -7.66 14.05 25.37
CA ARG A 70 -8.38 15.06 26.16
C ARG A 70 -8.68 14.56 27.57
N GLU A 71 -9.10 13.31 27.69
CA GLU A 71 -9.33 12.65 28.98
C GLU A 71 -8.03 12.52 29.78
N ALA A 72 -6.97 11.95 29.19
CA ALA A 72 -5.67 11.83 29.85
C ALA A 72 -5.05 13.19 30.20
N GLY A 73 -5.19 14.17 29.32
CA GLY A 73 -4.72 15.53 29.58
C GLY A 73 -5.45 16.19 30.76
N GLN A 74 -6.76 15.95 30.91
CA GLN A 74 -7.51 16.42 32.08
C GLN A 74 -7.02 15.73 33.35
N GLU A 75 -6.76 14.42 33.31
CA GLU A 75 -6.17 13.69 34.44
C GLU A 75 -4.81 14.28 34.86
N TRP A 76 -3.95 14.64 33.89
CA TRP A 76 -2.66 15.28 34.19
C TRP A 76 -2.83 16.67 34.81
N LEU A 77 -3.83 17.45 34.40
CA LEU A 77 -4.17 18.74 35.02
C LEU A 77 -4.69 18.56 36.44
N ASP A 78 -5.62 17.61 36.65
CA ASP A 78 -6.24 17.35 37.95
C ASP A 78 -5.20 16.86 38.98
N ASN A 79 -4.26 16.04 38.53
CA ASN A 79 -3.13 15.56 39.33
C ASN A 79 -1.99 16.58 39.47
N LYS A 80 -2.13 17.79 38.92
CA LYS A 80 -1.12 18.85 38.93
C LYS A 80 0.23 18.43 38.33
N MET A 81 0.21 17.52 37.37
CA MET A 81 1.38 17.17 36.55
C MET A 81 1.64 18.21 35.45
N LEU A 82 0.62 19.00 35.10
CA LEU A 82 0.67 20.11 34.16
C LEU A 82 -0.19 21.26 34.69
N SER A 83 0.17 22.51 34.40
CA SER A 83 -0.77 23.64 34.53
C SER A 83 -1.60 23.85 33.25
N LYS A 84 -1.09 23.43 32.10
CA LYS A 84 -1.75 23.61 30.81
C LYS A 84 -1.54 22.42 29.86
N PHE A 85 -2.65 21.92 29.31
CA PHE A 85 -2.65 20.92 28.26
C PHE A 85 -3.50 21.41 27.07
N GLU A 86 -2.93 21.38 25.86
CA GLU A 86 -3.61 21.79 24.63
C GLU A 86 -3.47 20.71 23.55
N ILE A 87 -4.57 20.28 22.95
CA ILE A 87 -4.54 19.37 21.80
C ILE A 87 -4.98 20.08 20.52
N LYS A 88 -4.08 20.14 19.54
CA LYS A 88 -4.30 20.70 18.21
C LYS A 88 -4.67 19.58 17.25
N VAL A 89 -5.93 19.58 16.83
CA VAL A 89 -6.44 18.63 15.84
C VAL A 89 -5.82 18.95 14.48
N VAL A 90 -5.03 18.03 13.96
CA VAL A 90 -4.48 18.13 12.61
C VAL A 90 -5.54 17.62 11.65
N GLN A 91 -6.24 18.54 10.99
CA GLN A 91 -7.33 18.22 10.06
C GLN A 91 -6.85 17.61 8.74
N GLU A 92 -5.56 17.69 8.42
CA GLU A 92 -5.01 17.11 7.20
C GLU A 92 -4.40 15.73 7.47
N PRO A 93 -5.10 14.63 7.19
CA PRO A 93 -4.46 13.34 7.13
C PRO A 93 -3.47 13.33 5.96
N HIS A 94 -2.29 12.73 6.16
CA HIS A 94 -1.20 12.66 5.16
C HIS A 94 -1.59 12.02 3.81
N ILE A 95 -2.77 11.41 3.70
CA ILE A 95 -3.40 10.98 2.44
C ILE A 95 -3.70 12.12 1.45
N TYR A 96 -3.57 13.39 1.85
CA TYR A 96 -3.67 14.55 0.94
C TYR A 96 -2.32 15.16 0.56
N MET A 97 -1.19 14.48 0.83
CA MET A 97 0.07 14.90 0.22
C MET A 97 -0.05 14.75 -1.29
N ASP A 98 0.29 15.81 -2.03
CA ASP A 98 0.39 15.73 -3.50
C ASP A 98 1.25 14.50 -3.87
N PRO A 99 0.76 13.57 -4.71
CA PRO A 99 1.46 12.31 -4.95
C PRO A 99 2.87 12.52 -5.49
N LYS A 100 3.10 13.57 -6.28
CA LYS A 100 4.44 13.90 -6.76
C LYS A 100 5.33 14.31 -5.59
N ARG A 101 4.86 15.17 -4.70
CA ARG A 101 5.57 15.54 -3.46
C ARG A 101 5.84 14.37 -2.54
N GLU A 102 4.90 13.43 -2.40
CA GLU A 102 5.10 12.20 -1.62
C GLU A 102 6.21 11.34 -2.25
N ILE A 103 6.14 11.13 -3.56
CA ILE A 103 7.16 10.41 -4.32
C ILE A 103 8.53 11.08 -4.14
N ASP A 104 8.62 12.40 -4.31
CA ASP A 104 9.85 13.18 -4.15
C ASP A 104 10.42 13.05 -2.73
N LEU A 105 9.56 13.05 -1.71
CA LEU A 105 9.96 12.84 -0.32
C LEU A 105 10.52 11.44 -0.09
N VAL A 106 9.89 10.40 -0.65
CA VAL A 106 10.39 9.02 -0.58
C VAL A 106 11.75 8.91 -1.27
N PHE A 107 11.93 9.54 -2.45
CA PHE A 107 13.22 9.61 -3.13
C PHE A 107 14.28 10.28 -2.26
N ALA A 108 13.97 11.43 -1.65
CA ALA A 108 14.88 12.14 -0.77
C ALA A 108 15.25 11.32 0.48
N MET A 109 14.30 10.58 1.07
CA MET A 109 14.55 9.69 2.20
C MET A 109 15.49 8.53 1.83
N VAL A 110 15.28 7.92 0.67
CA VAL A 110 16.15 6.85 0.16
C VAL A 110 17.55 7.37 -0.14
N GLU A 111 17.66 8.54 -0.77
CA GLU A 111 18.94 9.18 -1.04
C GLU A 111 19.70 9.51 0.26
N ALA A 112 19.01 10.09 1.25
CA ALA A 112 19.59 10.41 2.56
C ALA A 112 20.07 9.14 3.28
N ASN A 113 19.28 8.06 3.26
CA ASN A 113 19.72 6.77 3.79
C ASN A 113 20.97 6.24 3.05
N ASN A 114 21.01 6.32 1.72
CA ASN A 114 22.12 5.80 0.95
C ASN A 114 23.41 6.59 1.20
N LYS A 115 23.32 7.92 1.30
CA LYS A 115 24.45 8.78 1.73
C LYS A 115 24.93 8.41 3.13
N GLN A 116 23.99 8.12 4.04
CA GLN A 116 24.31 7.66 5.39
C GLN A 116 25.05 6.32 5.40
N VAL A 117 24.62 5.36 4.58
CA VAL A 117 25.30 4.07 4.40
C VAL A 117 26.71 4.25 3.83
N GLU A 118 26.88 5.12 2.84
CA GLU A 118 28.19 5.42 2.25
C GLU A 118 29.15 6.04 3.27
N ALA A 119 28.66 6.96 4.10
CA ALA A 119 29.43 7.52 5.19
C ALA A 119 29.85 6.44 6.21
N GLU A 120 28.94 5.53 6.60
CA GLU A 120 29.24 4.42 7.51
C GLU A 120 30.27 3.44 6.91
N GLU A 121 30.14 3.08 5.63
CA GLU A 121 31.06 2.21 4.92
C GLU A 121 32.46 2.81 4.79
N ALA A 122 32.56 4.14 4.69
CA ALA A 122 33.82 4.88 4.70
C ALA A 122 34.42 5.06 6.10
N GLY A 123 33.79 4.53 7.16
CA GLY A 123 34.19 4.76 8.56
C GLY A 123 33.89 6.17 9.07
N GLY A 124 33.10 6.93 8.31
CA GLY A 124 32.61 8.25 8.68
C GLY A 124 31.56 8.20 9.78
N ARG A 125 31.39 9.33 10.48
CA ARG A 125 30.33 9.48 11.49
C ARG A 125 28.95 9.53 10.81
N PRO A 126 27.88 9.18 11.53
CA PRO A 126 26.54 9.37 11.00
C PRO A 126 26.26 10.81 10.60
N LEU A 127 25.84 11.03 9.34
CA LEU A 127 25.47 12.32 8.76
C LEU A 127 24.19 12.89 9.38
N VAL A 128 23.29 12.04 9.87
CA VAL A 128 22.13 12.47 10.66
C VAL A 128 22.54 12.48 12.14
N THR A 129 22.93 13.66 12.63
CA THR A 129 23.39 13.91 14.01
C THR A 129 22.28 13.81 15.07
N GLY A 130 21.06 13.39 14.72
CA GLY A 130 19.94 13.23 15.65
C GLY A 130 20.01 11.97 16.53
N VAL A 131 20.95 11.08 16.26
CA VAL A 131 21.34 10.01 17.19
C VAL A 131 22.72 10.41 17.69
N GLY A 132 22.79 11.10 18.82
CA GLY A 132 24.03 11.16 19.59
C GLY A 132 24.56 9.73 19.83
N PRO A 133 25.82 9.56 20.25
CA PRO A 133 26.30 8.24 20.67
C PRO A 133 25.31 7.70 21.71
N MET A 134 24.48 6.74 21.30
CA MET A 134 23.44 6.19 22.17
C MET A 134 24.19 5.53 23.32
N PRO A 135 23.93 5.92 24.58
CA PRO A 135 24.72 5.43 25.70
C PRO A 135 24.65 3.91 25.70
N ARG A 136 25.81 3.25 25.53
CA ARG A 136 25.93 1.80 25.41
C ARG A 136 25.49 1.05 26.68
N THR A 137 25.27 1.78 27.76
CA THR A 137 24.89 1.27 29.06
C THR A 137 24.07 2.34 29.77
N ARG A 138 23.00 1.95 30.46
CA ARG A 138 22.31 2.79 31.45
C ARG A 138 22.78 2.41 32.87
N PRO A 139 23.79 3.10 33.45
CA PRO A 139 24.36 2.73 34.74
C PRO A 139 23.32 2.65 35.86
N GLU A 140 22.25 3.44 35.76
CA GLU A 140 21.12 3.48 36.67
C GLU A 140 20.29 2.19 36.71
N LEU A 141 20.37 1.33 35.68
CA LEU A 141 19.65 0.05 35.60
C LEU A 141 20.46 -1.13 36.16
N LYS A 142 21.79 -1.02 36.19
CA LYS A 142 22.73 -2.11 36.50
C LYS A 142 22.49 -2.79 37.85
N ASN A 143 21.97 -2.05 38.83
CA ASN A 143 21.72 -2.56 40.20
C ASN A 143 20.24 -2.89 40.47
N ARG A 144 19.34 -2.65 39.50
CA ARG A 144 17.90 -2.81 39.71
C ARG A 144 17.37 -4.18 39.29
N GLY A 145 18.20 -5.04 38.70
CA GLY A 145 17.77 -6.32 38.12
C GLY A 145 16.80 -6.16 36.94
N ILE A 146 16.70 -4.96 36.39
CA ILE A 146 15.86 -4.64 35.23
C ILE A 146 16.71 -4.89 33.99
N TRP A 147 16.16 -5.66 33.05
CA TRP A 147 16.80 -5.92 31.76
C TRP A 147 17.10 -4.60 31.04
N ASP A 148 18.37 -4.35 30.71
CA ASP A 148 18.77 -3.22 29.87
C ASP A 148 18.65 -3.64 28.39
N PRO A 149 17.61 -3.18 27.66
CA PRO A 149 17.44 -3.52 26.25
C PRO A 149 18.63 -3.04 25.38
N TYR A 150 19.46 -2.13 25.88
CA TYR A 150 20.61 -1.58 25.15
C TYR A 150 21.88 -2.44 25.25
N GLU A 151 21.99 -3.35 26.22
CA GLU A 151 23.12 -4.29 26.30
C GLU A 151 23.19 -5.23 25.09
N LEU A 152 22.03 -5.52 24.48
CA LEU A 152 21.90 -6.36 23.28
C LEU A 152 21.62 -5.56 22.01
N TYR A 153 21.50 -4.23 22.10
CA TYR A 153 21.18 -3.39 20.95
C TYR A 153 22.43 -3.21 20.08
N SER A 154 22.60 -4.10 19.12
CA SER A 154 23.47 -3.87 17.98
C SER A 154 22.70 -2.99 16.99
N PRO A 155 23.15 -1.74 16.70
CA PRO A 155 22.52 -0.94 15.65
C PRO A 155 22.55 -1.76 14.37
N LEU A 156 21.37 -2.06 13.82
CA LEU A 156 21.28 -2.79 12.57
C LEU A 156 22.06 -1.99 11.51
N LYS A 157 23.06 -2.63 10.91
CA LYS A 157 23.85 -2.02 9.83
C LYS A 157 22.89 -1.52 8.76
N ARG A 158 22.94 -0.22 8.45
CA ARG A 158 22.07 0.35 7.41
C ARG A 158 22.50 -0.21 6.06
N HIS A 159 21.55 -0.31 5.14
CA HIS A 159 21.78 -0.84 3.80
C HIS A 159 21.31 0.14 2.75
N LYS A 160 22.01 0.16 1.60
CA LYS A 160 21.56 0.92 0.45
C LYS A 160 20.20 0.41 0.01
N MET A 161 19.28 1.34 -0.19
CA MET A 161 17.94 1.11 -0.68
C MET A 161 17.87 1.49 -2.15
N ALA A 162 17.18 0.69 -2.95
CA ALA A 162 16.85 1.04 -4.32
C ALA A 162 15.34 1.20 -4.44
N ILE A 163 14.90 2.31 -5.00
CA ILE A 163 13.52 2.46 -5.44
C ILE A 163 13.39 1.69 -6.74
N ALA A 164 12.58 0.64 -6.72
CA ALA A 164 12.28 -0.16 -7.89
C ALA A 164 10.85 0.12 -8.32
N LYS A 165 10.64 0.27 -9.64
CA LYS A 165 9.30 0.17 -10.20
C LYS A 165 8.91 -1.30 -10.14
N VAL A 166 7.98 -1.64 -9.26
CA VAL A 166 7.46 -3.00 -9.10
C VAL A 166 6.09 -3.06 -9.77
N PRO A 167 5.93 -3.84 -10.85
CA PRO A 167 4.63 -4.10 -11.44
C PRO A 167 3.69 -4.68 -10.38
N ARG A 168 2.57 -3.99 -10.13
CA ARG A 168 1.54 -4.39 -9.17
C ARG A 168 0.55 -5.33 -9.83
N TYR A 169 0.16 -5.02 -11.07
CA TYR A 169 -0.69 -5.86 -11.91
C TYR A 169 -0.55 -5.49 -13.38
N THR A 170 -0.94 -6.43 -14.24
CA THR A 170 -1.15 -6.23 -15.66
C THR A 170 -2.66 -6.20 -15.91
N GLY A 171 -3.14 -5.22 -16.66
CA GLY A 171 -4.57 -5.01 -16.86
C GLY A 171 -4.91 -4.17 -18.08
N VAL A 172 -6.21 -4.03 -18.36
CA VAL A 172 -6.71 -3.06 -19.34
C VAL A 172 -6.79 -1.70 -18.66
N MET A 173 -6.20 -0.68 -19.29
CA MET A 173 -6.24 0.72 -18.89
C MET A 173 -7.23 1.46 -19.79
N PHE A 174 -8.13 2.23 -19.20
CA PHE A 174 -8.98 3.17 -19.91
C PHE A 174 -8.45 4.61 -19.78
N SER A 175 -8.82 5.46 -20.74
CA SER A 175 -8.45 6.87 -20.71
C SER A 175 -9.40 7.67 -19.83
N GLU A 176 -8.98 8.87 -19.45
CA GLU A 176 -9.81 9.75 -18.64
C GLU A 176 -11.15 10.14 -19.31
N PRO A 177 -11.22 10.42 -20.62
CA PRO A 177 -12.50 10.62 -21.29
C PRO A 177 -13.46 9.42 -21.21
N VAL A 178 -12.95 8.19 -21.30
CA VAL A 178 -13.75 6.97 -21.10
C VAL A 178 -14.26 6.92 -19.65
N HIS A 179 -13.43 7.30 -18.66
CA HIS A 179 -13.88 7.39 -17.27
C HIS A 179 -14.97 8.44 -17.06
N ALA A 180 -14.85 9.60 -17.72
CA ALA A 180 -15.87 10.64 -17.67
C ALA A 180 -17.20 10.15 -18.26
N PHE A 181 -17.14 9.44 -19.39
CA PHE A 181 -18.32 8.81 -19.99
C PHE A 181 -19.01 7.82 -19.04
N LEU A 182 -18.24 6.91 -18.41
CA LEU A 182 -18.77 5.93 -17.47
C LEU A 182 -19.45 6.58 -16.25
N ARG A 183 -18.90 7.68 -15.73
CA ARG A 183 -19.52 8.41 -14.62
C ARG A 183 -20.88 8.99 -15.00
N ASN A 184 -21.02 9.46 -16.24
CA ASN A 184 -22.27 10.03 -16.73
C ASN A 184 -23.35 8.99 -17.00
N LEU A 185 -22.99 7.70 -17.13
CA LEU A 185 -23.96 6.61 -17.26
C LEU A 185 -24.68 6.27 -15.95
N LEU A 186 -24.17 6.75 -14.82
CA LEU A 186 -24.70 6.38 -13.52
C LEU A 186 -25.84 7.32 -13.12
N PRO A 187 -26.93 6.78 -12.56
CA PRO A 187 -27.97 7.59 -11.98
C PRO A 187 -27.37 8.47 -10.89
N ASP A 188 -27.78 9.72 -10.89
CA ASP A 188 -27.22 10.81 -10.08
C ASP A 188 -27.14 10.43 -8.59
N GLN A 189 -25.98 9.92 -8.14
CA GLN A 189 -25.79 9.50 -6.74
C GLN A 189 -25.74 10.69 -5.77
N HIS A 190 -25.89 11.92 -6.29
CA HIS A 190 -25.92 13.15 -5.51
C HIS A 190 -27.05 13.21 -4.48
N GLN A 191 -28.05 12.32 -4.52
CA GLN A 191 -29.09 12.28 -3.47
C GLN A 191 -28.65 11.66 -2.13
N HIS A 192 -27.54 10.91 -2.06
CA HIS A 192 -27.08 10.30 -0.80
C HIS A 192 -26.05 11.13 0.00
N GLN A 193 -25.73 12.35 -0.41
CA GLN A 193 -24.95 13.28 0.44
C GLN A 193 -25.66 13.66 1.76
N HIS A 194 -26.91 13.24 1.98
CA HIS A 194 -27.65 13.52 3.21
C HIS A 194 -27.58 12.47 4.33
N GLN A 195 -26.97 11.29 4.17
CA GLN A 195 -27.15 10.20 5.16
C GLN A 195 -25.98 9.85 6.10
N HIS A 196 -24.88 10.61 6.11
CA HIS A 196 -23.99 10.64 7.28
C HIS A 196 -23.64 12.07 7.68
N GLN A 197 -24.68 12.89 7.88
CA GLN A 197 -24.59 13.95 8.87
C GLN A 197 -24.46 13.27 10.25
N TYR A 198 -23.22 13.11 10.73
CA TYR A 198 -23.00 13.23 12.16
C TYR A 198 -23.69 14.52 12.60
N GLN A 199 -24.60 14.43 13.57
CA GLN A 199 -25.19 15.60 14.23
C GLN A 199 -24.05 16.44 14.81
N TYR A 200 -23.57 17.37 14.00
CA TYR A 200 -22.77 18.49 14.45
C TYR A 200 -23.70 19.34 15.32
N LEU A 201 -23.55 19.21 16.63
CA LEU A 201 -24.05 20.17 17.58
C LEU A 201 -23.46 21.55 17.24
N GLY A 202 -24.35 22.48 16.89
CA GLY A 202 -24.09 23.92 16.95
C GLY A 202 -23.28 24.49 15.79
N SER A 203 -23.88 25.47 15.11
CA SER A 203 -23.27 26.24 14.03
C SER A 203 -21.92 26.83 14.43
N ILE A 204 -20.84 26.28 13.89
CA ILE A 204 -19.57 27.00 13.76
C ILE A 204 -19.51 27.45 12.31
N SER A 205 -19.43 28.76 12.10
CA SER A 205 -19.25 29.36 10.78
C SER A 205 -18.10 28.66 10.05
N PRO A 206 -18.24 28.31 8.76
CA PRO A 206 -17.16 27.69 8.01
C PRO A 206 -15.94 28.61 8.06
N ILE A 207 -14.82 28.09 8.58
CA ILE A 207 -13.56 28.80 8.66
C ILE A 207 -13.14 29.14 7.22
N GLN A 208 -12.95 30.43 6.94
CA GLN A 208 -12.40 30.85 5.66
C GLN A 208 -11.03 30.20 5.45
N ARG A 209 -10.89 29.58 4.28
CA ARG A 209 -9.66 28.90 3.85
C ARG A 209 -8.48 29.88 3.95
N PRO A 210 -7.32 29.49 4.49
CA PRO A 210 -6.14 30.36 4.55
C PRO A 210 -5.81 30.91 3.17
N SER A 211 -5.50 32.21 3.08
CA SER A 211 -5.22 32.92 1.83
C SER A 211 -4.11 32.28 0.99
N ALA A 212 -3.17 31.58 1.62
CA ALA A 212 -2.12 30.80 0.96
C ALA A 212 -2.64 29.63 0.09
N LEU A 213 -3.88 29.17 0.31
CA LEU A 213 -4.49 28.02 -0.36
C LEU A 213 -5.68 28.41 -1.26
N GLN A 214 -6.04 29.69 -1.33
CA GLN A 214 -7.17 30.16 -2.12
C GLN A 214 -6.89 30.13 -3.64
N ASN A 215 -5.61 30.11 -4.04
CA ASN A 215 -5.17 30.09 -5.44
C ASN A 215 -4.62 28.72 -5.89
N TRP A 216 -4.74 27.68 -5.05
CA TRP A 216 -4.20 26.37 -5.37
C TRP A 216 -5.11 25.63 -6.35
N ASN A 217 -4.57 25.39 -7.55
CA ASN A 217 -5.30 24.78 -8.65
C ASN A 217 -5.57 23.30 -8.35
N GLN A 218 -6.82 22.96 -8.07
CA GLN A 218 -7.27 21.58 -7.88
C GLN A 218 -7.33 20.78 -9.20
N SER A 219 -6.95 21.38 -10.34
CA SER A 219 -6.96 20.74 -11.66
C SER A 219 -5.76 19.84 -11.94
N THR A 220 -4.81 19.66 -11.01
CA THR A 220 -3.85 18.55 -11.11
C THR A 220 -4.55 17.27 -10.69
N TRP A 221 -5.45 16.87 -11.59
CA TRP A 221 -6.21 15.64 -11.58
C TRP A 221 -5.23 14.46 -11.55
N VAL A 222 -5.17 13.77 -10.42
CA VAL A 222 -4.54 12.45 -10.33
C VAL A 222 -5.56 11.50 -10.96
N VAL A 223 -5.26 10.97 -12.15
CA VAL A 223 -6.07 9.90 -12.76
C VAL A 223 -6.19 8.79 -11.72
N PRO A 224 -7.39 8.52 -11.21
CA PRO A 224 -7.48 7.62 -10.10
C PRO A 224 -7.11 6.18 -10.47
N GLU A 225 -6.77 5.36 -9.48
CA GLU A 225 -6.44 3.94 -9.66
C GLU A 225 -7.59 3.07 -10.23
N GLU A 226 -8.71 3.69 -10.62
CA GLU A 226 -10.06 3.20 -10.38
C GLU A 226 -10.69 2.43 -11.54
N PHE A 227 -10.24 2.61 -12.79
CA PHE A 227 -10.87 1.93 -13.92
C PHE A 227 -9.85 1.06 -14.65
N HIS A 228 -9.36 0.04 -13.93
CA HIS A 228 -8.50 -0.97 -14.51
C HIS A 228 -9.18 -2.33 -14.42
N VAL A 229 -9.12 -3.07 -15.52
CA VAL A 229 -9.54 -4.47 -15.57
C VAL A 229 -8.30 -5.30 -15.29
N ALA A 230 -8.14 -5.76 -14.05
CA ALA A 230 -6.97 -6.53 -13.66
C ALA A 230 -7.00 -7.91 -14.33
N LEU A 231 -6.01 -8.20 -15.17
CA LEU A 231 -5.87 -9.49 -15.84
C LEU A 231 -5.01 -10.45 -15.02
N CYS A 232 -3.89 -9.95 -14.47
CA CYS A 232 -2.96 -10.73 -13.66
C CYS A 232 -2.41 -9.90 -12.49
N PRO A 233 -2.29 -10.46 -11.28
CA PRO A 233 -1.49 -9.85 -10.23
C PRO A 233 0.00 -9.91 -10.64
N GLY A 234 0.69 -8.77 -10.58
CA GLY A 234 2.07 -8.62 -11.05
C GLY A 234 2.24 -8.51 -12.58
N THR A 235 3.45 -8.82 -13.06
CA THR A 235 3.78 -8.86 -14.50
C THR A 235 3.22 -10.13 -15.12
N ALA A 236 2.44 -9.97 -16.18
CA ALA A 236 2.01 -11.07 -17.02
C ALA A 236 3.20 -11.80 -17.65
N THR A 237 3.08 -13.13 -17.81
CA THR A 237 4.11 -13.91 -18.53
C THR A 237 4.13 -13.51 -20.01
N PRO A 238 5.28 -13.63 -20.69
CA PRO A 238 5.38 -13.34 -22.12
C PRO A 238 4.34 -14.10 -22.95
N ASP A 239 4.16 -15.40 -22.71
CA ASP A 239 3.17 -16.23 -23.40
C ASP A 239 1.73 -15.73 -23.22
N PHE A 240 1.40 -15.21 -22.03
CA PHE A 240 0.07 -14.64 -21.77
C PHE A 240 -0.09 -13.30 -22.48
N LEU A 241 0.95 -12.46 -22.46
CA LEU A 241 0.96 -11.19 -23.18
C LEU A 241 0.78 -11.42 -24.68
N GLU A 242 1.50 -12.37 -25.27
CA GLU A 242 1.36 -12.74 -26.67
C GLU A 242 -0.07 -13.14 -27.02
N SER A 243 -0.75 -13.92 -26.16
CA SER A 243 -2.14 -14.32 -26.40
C SER A 243 -3.17 -13.17 -26.38
N ILE A 244 -2.85 -12.05 -25.72
CA ILE A 244 -3.74 -10.88 -25.61
C ILE A 244 -3.25 -9.68 -26.46
N GLY A 245 -2.28 -9.90 -27.34
CA GLY A 245 -1.69 -8.88 -28.23
C GLY A 245 -0.53 -8.07 -27.63
N GLY A 246 -0.17 -8.31 -26.37
CA GLY A 246 0.98 -7.70 -25.71
C GLY A 246 0.70 -6.37 -25.00
N ILE A 247 1.74 -5.83 -24.35
CA ILE A 247 1.65 -4.50 -23.71
C ILE A 247 1.48 -3.44 -24.79
N GLY A 248 0.47 -2.58 -24.63
CA GLY A 248 0.11 -1.55 -25.60
C GLY A 248 -0.94 -1.99 -26.62
N ALA A 249 -1.35 -3.27 -26.63
CA ALA A 249 -2.43 -3.74 -27.47
C ALA A 249 -3.75 -3.04 -27.12
N THR A 250 -4.55 -2.76 -28.14
CA THR A 250 -5.89 -2.20 -27.98
C THR A 250 -6.88 -3.33 -27.78
N VAL A 251 -7.77 -3.23 -26.79
CA VAL A 251 -8.82 -4.23 -26.56
C VAL A 251 -10.19 -3.56 -26.54
N LEU A 252 -11.20 -4.29 -27.00
CA LEU A 252 -12.60 -3.88 -26.97
C LEU A 252 -13.32 -4.67 -25.89
N VAL A 253 -13.96 -3.98 -24.95
CA VAL A 253 -14.75 -4.63 -23.89
C VAL A 253 -16.18 -4.10 -23.87
N GLU A 254 -17.15 -4.99 -23.84
CA GLU A 254 -18.56 -4.62 -23.76
C GLU A 254 -19.00 -4.54 -22.28
N LEU A 255 -19.70 -3.47 -21.92
CA LEU A 255 -20.34 -3.37 -20.62
C LEU A 255 -21.60 -4.25 -20.60
N ALA A 256 -21.62 -5.23 -19.71
CA ALA A 256 -22.70 -6.20 -19.56
C ALA A 256 -23.63 -5.91 -18.38
N GLY A 257 -23.24 -5.05 -17.43
CA GLY A 257 -24.05 -4.75 -16.27
C GLY A 257 -23.34 -3.96 -15.17
N LEU A 258 -24.10 -3.64 -14.14
CA LEU A 258 -23.72 -2.91 -12.94
C LEU A 258 -23.84 -3.82 -11.72
N GLY A 259 -22.78 -3.87 -10.93
CA GLY A 259 -22.71 -4.63 -9.70
C GLY A 259 -22.89 -3.71 -8.50
N ALA A 260 -23.90 -3.99 -7.69
CA ALA A 260 -24.14 -3.29 -6.44
C ALA A 260 -23.77 -4.16 -5.24
N LEU A 261 -23.21 -3.54 -4.20
CA LEU A 261 -22.95 -4.17 -2.91
C LEU A 261 -23.35 -3.16 -1.82
N GLU A 262 -24.11 -3.60 -0.83
CA GLU A 262 -24.59 -2.73 0.26
C GLU A 262 -25.33 -1.46 -0.23
N GLY A 263 -26.13 -1.58 -1.30
CA GLY A 263 -26.94 -0.47 -1.84
C GLY A 263 -26.13 0.62 -2.55
N LYS A 264 -24.84 0.39 -2.81
CA LYS A 264 -23.98 1.27 -3.60
C LYS A 264 -23.57 0.56 -4.88
N ILE A 265 -23.20 1.31 -5.91
CA ILE A 265 -22.63 0.74 -7.14
C ILE A 265 -21.15 0.53 -6.88
N TRP A 266 -20.67 -0.71 -7.01
CA TRP A 266 -19.30 -1.08 -6.70
C TRP A 266 -18.47 -1.37 -7.93
N ALA A 267 -19.11 -1.89 -8.98
CA ALA A 267 -18.36 -2.29 -10.14
C ALA A 267 -19.18 -2.40 -11.42
N TRP A 268 -18.46 -2.41 -12.54
CA TRP A 268 -18.98 -2.74 -13.85
C TRP A 268 -18.64 -4.18 -14.20
N LYS A 269 -19.62 -4.85 -14.80
CA LYS A 269 -19.46 -6.15 -15.45
C LYS A 269 -18.98 -5.88 -16.88
N VAL A 270 -17.78 -6.29 -17.23
CA VAL A 270 -17.30 -6.22 -18.63
C VAL A 270 -17.03 -7.60 -19.20
N LYS A 271 -17.32 -7.80 -20.48
CA LYS A 271 -16.98 -9.01 -21.24
C LYS A 271 -16.18 -8.64 -22.50
N GLU A 272 -15.48 -9.61 -23.07
CA GLU A 272 -14.84 -9.41 -24.38
C GLU A 272 -15.90 -9.05 -25.42
N PHE A 273 -15.57 -8.07 -26.27
CA PHE A 273 -16.39 -7.76 -27.43
C PHE A 273 -15.77 -8.41 -28.68
N PRO A 274 -16.41 -9.42 -29.27
CA PRO A 274 -15.84 -10.16 -30.40
C PRO A 274 -15.82 -9.28 -31.65
N VAL A 275 -14.63 -9.03 -32.19
CA VAL A 275 -14.44 -8.20 -33.38
C VAL A 275 -15.23 -8.72 -34.60
N SER A 276 -15.47 -10.03 -34.66
CA SER A 276 -16.29 -10.64 -35.72
C SER A 276 -17.75 -10.18 -35.73
N GLU A 277 -18.27 -9.66 -34.61
CA GLU A 277 -19.62 -9.08 -34.54
C GLU A 277 -19.70 -7.66 -35.15
N LEU A 278 -18.57 -7.08 -35.61
CA LEU A 278 -18.55 -5.76 -36.23
C LEU A 278 -18.51 -5.78 -37.76
N ASP A 279 -18.14 -6.91 -38.38
CA ASP A 279 -18.10 -7.07 -39.85
C ASP A 279 -19.50 -7.42 -40.41
N VAL A 280 -20.51 -6.66 -40.00
CA VAL A 280 -21.93 -6.95 -40.25
C VAL A 280 -22.39 -6.39 -41.60
N ASP A 281 -21.92 -7.02 -42.67
CA ASP A 281 -22.73 -7.22 -43.88
C ASP A 281 -23.53 -8.53 -43.80
N ARG A 282 -23.36 -9.31 -42.73
CA ARG A 282 -24.08 -10.58 -42.49
C ARG A 282 -25.40 -10.35 -41.76
N VAL A 283 -26.46 -10.21 -42.55
CA VAL A 283 -27.86 -10.31 -42.13
C VAL A 283 -28.19 -11.78 -41.81
N ASP A 284 -27.65 -12.31 -40.72
CA ASP A 284 -28.11 -13.59 -40.18
C ASP A 284 -29.09 -13.28 -39.03
N ASN A 285 -30.37 -13.65 -39.22
CA ASN A 285 -31.53 -13.37 -38.37
C ASN A 285 -31.46 -13.98 -36.95
N ASN A 286 -30.49 -13.59 -36.14
CA ASN A 286 -30.42 -13.98 -34.73
C ASN A 286 -30.96 -12.83 -33.86
N ASP A 287 -32.19 -12.99 -33.37
CA ASP A 287 -33.02 -12.00 -32.63
C ASP A 287 -32.35 -11.31 -31.41
N SER A 288 -31.16 -11.72 -30.98
CA SER A 288 -30.45 -11.11 -29.85
C SER A 288 -29.37 -10.09 -30.24
N LEU A 289 -29.10 -9.88 -31.54
CA LEU A 289 -28.03 -9.00 -32.03
C LEU A 289 -28.50 -7.63 -32.54
N ASP A 290 -29.80 -7.35 -32.52
CA ASP A 290 -30.38 -6.13 -33.11
C ASP A 290 -30.13 -4.83 -32.32
N MET A 291 -29.44 -4.90 -31.18
CA MET A 291 -29.10 -3.69 -30.43
C MET A 291 -27.93 -2.96 -31.10
N PRO A 292 -28.08 -1.67 -31.47
CA PRO A 292 -27.00 -0.89 -32.06
C PRO A 292 -25.81 -0.80 -31.10
N VAL A 293 -24.60 -0.77 -31.66
CA VAL A 293 -23.34 -0.70 -30.88
C VAL A 293 -22.87 0.74 -30.78
N SER A 294 -22.42 1.14 -29.60
CA SER A 294 -21.78 2.42 -29.32
C SER A 294 -20.38 2.18 -28.77
N ILE A 295 -19.37 2.49 -29.57
CA ILE A 295 -17.96 2.32 -29.24
C ILE A 295 -17.40 3.62 -28.67
N VAL A 296 -17.01 3.62 -27.40
CA VAL A 296 -16.44 4.75 -26.68
C VAL A 296 -14.93 4.70 -26.79
N ALA A 297 -14.36 5.62 -27.56
CA ALA A 297 -12.92 5.68 -27.83
C ALA A 297 -12.14 6.41 -26.73
N PRO A 298 -10.79 6.32 -26.73
CA PRO A 298 -9.97 6.93 -25.69
C PRO A 298 -10.00 8.47 -25.65
N ASP A 299 -10.44 9.13 -26.71
CA ASP A 299 -10.70 10.57 -26.75
C ASP A 299 -12.07 10.96 -26.17
N GLY A 300 -12.93 9.98 -25.85
CA GLY A 300 -14.28 10.18 -25.32
C GLY A 300 -15.36 10.28 -26.40
N HIS A 301 -15.00 10.24 -27.68
CA HIS A 301 -15.97 10.19 -28.77
C HIS A 301 -16.63 8.81 -28.85
N VAL A 302 -17.89 8.81 -29.27
CA VAL A 302 -18.71 7.60 -29.45
C VAL A 302 -18.90 7.37 -30.94
N TYR A 303 -18.63 6.14 -31.38
CA TYR A 303 -18.72 5.71 -32.77
C TYR A 303 -19.76 4.59 -32.91
N SER A 304 -20.51 4.59 -34.00
CA SER A 304 -21.52 3.55 -34.28
C SER A 304 -20.91 2.26 -34.85
N SER A 305 -19.68 2.33 -35.39
CA SER A 305 -18.99 1.17 -35.96
C SER A 305 -17.48 1.21 -35.75
N LEU A 306 -16.83 0.05 -35.88
CA LEU A 306 -15.37 -0.04 -35.84
C LEU A 306 -14.73 0.61 -37.06
N GLU A 307 -15.41 0.64 -38.20
CA GLU A 307 -14.93 1.34 -39.40
C GLU A 307 -14.87 2.85 -39.19
N GLU A 308 -15.91 3.45 -38.59
CA GLU A 308 -15.90 4.87 -38.23
C GLU A 308 -14.74 5.20 -37.28
N LEU A 309 -14.52 4.35 -36.26
CA LEU A 309 -13.39 4.48 -35.34
C LEU A 309 -12.05 4.36 -36.08
N ARG A 310 -11.89 3.37 -36.96
CA ARG A 310 -10.67 3.17 -37.77
C ARG A 310 -10.40 4.36 -38.68
N ASN A 311 -11.42 4.90 -39.33
CA ASN A 311 -11.28 6.06 -40.21
C ASN A 311 -10.80 7.29 -39.44
N HIS A 312 -11.35 7.53 -38.24
CA HIS A 312 -10.92 8.63 -37.38
C HIS A 312 -9.44 8.55 -36.98
N TYR A 313 -8.97 7.37 -36.56
CA TYR A 313 -7.57 7.19 -36.15
C TYR A 313 -6.59 7.02 -37.32
N SER A 314 -7.07 6.59 -38.50
CA SER A 314 -6.23 6.49 -39.70
C SER A 314 -5.90 7.86 -40.27
N LEU A 315 -6.89 8.76 -40.34
CA LEU A 315 -6.70 10.12 -40.83
C LEU A 315 -5.69 10.91 -39.98
N SER A 316 -5.72 10.74 -38.66
CA SER A 316 -4.80 11.42 -37.73
C SER A 316 -3.36 10.89 -37.79
N SER A 317 -3.13 9.67 -38.27
CA SER A 317 -1.78 9.09 -38.43
C SER A 317 -1.04 9.57 -39.68
N SER A 318 -1.76 10.11 -40.67
CA SER A 318 -1.21 10.50 -41.97
C SER A 318 -0.56 11.89 -41.99
N SER A 319 -0.73 12.69 -40.93
CA SER A 319 0.07 13.91 -40.76
C SER A 319 1.48 13.51 -40.31
N GLU A 320 2.39 13.33 -41.27
CA GLU A 320 3.82 13.22 -40.97
C GLU A 320 4.22 14.33 -40.00
N PRO A 321 5.01 14.03 -38.95
CA PRO A 321 5.54 15.06 -38.09
C PRO A 321 6.35 16.01 -38.97
N ALA A 322 5.83 17.23 -39.17
CA ALA A 322 6.50 18.26 -39.94
C ALA A 322 7.95 18.30 -39.47
N THR A 323 8.88 17.99 -40.37
CA THR A 323 10.30 17.92 -40.07
C THR A 323 10.69 19.29 -39.51
N ILE A 324 10.89 19.38 -38.20
CA ILE A 324 11.34 20.60 -37.54
C ILE A 324 12.77 20.84 -38.06
N GLN A 325 12.90 21.71 -39.07
CA GLN A 325 14.19 22.19 -39.50
C GLN A 325 14.82 22.95 -38.33
N ASN A 326 15.95 22.43 -37.86
CA ASN A 326 16.78 23.05 -36.83
C ASN A 326 17.29 24.42 -37.32
N GLY A 327 16.58 25.48 -36.94
CA GLY A 327 17.01 26.88 -37.05
C GLY A 327 17.34 27.46 -35.68
N HIS A 328 18.47 28.16 -35.60
CA HIS A 328 19.18 28.65 -34.41
C HIS A 328 18.41 29.53 -33.40
N PRO A 329 18.97 29.72 -32.18
CA PRO A 329 18.26 30.26 -31.02
C PRO A 329 18.30 31.79 -30.99
N HIS A 330 17.20 32.42 -30.55
CA HIS A 330 17.16 33.57 -29.64
C HIS A 330 15.73 34.10 -29.56
N SER A 331 15.02 33.82 -28.46
CA SER A 331 14.17 34.77 -27.75
C SER A 331 13.39 34.08 -26.63
N ASN A 332 13.43 34.69 -25.45
CA ASN A 332 12.69 34.27 -24.27
C ASN A 332 11.20 34.43 -24.53
N THR A 333 10.48 33.31 -24.67
CA THR A 333 9.03 33.31 -24.74
C THR A 333 8.48 32.21 -23.85
N SER A 334 7.53 32.60 -23.01
CA SER A 334 6.85 31.84 -21.98
C SER A 334 6.43 30.45 -22.46
N THR A 335 7.02 29.42 -21.88
CA THR A 335 6.62 28.01 -22.05
C THR A 335 5.25 27.78 -21.43
N SER A 336 4.20 27.93 -22.23
CA SER A 336 2.95 27.22 -22.01
C SER A 336 3.22 25.74 -22.29
N ILE A 337 3.35 24.95 -21.22
CA ILE A 337 3.41 23.49 -21.33
C ILE A 337 2.01 23.06 -21.76
N SER A 338 1.79 22.86 -23.06
CA SER A 338 0.59 22.21 -23.56
C SER A 338 0.60 20.78 -23.07
N THR A 339 -0.32 20.44 -22.16
CA THR A 339 -0.59 19.08 -21.69
C THR A 339 -1.26 18.22 -22.76
N SER A 340 -0.81 18.31 -24.02
CA SER A 340 -1.09 17.35 -25.09
C SER A 340 -0.31 16.06 -24.85
N ALA A 341 -0.35 15.58 -23.61
CA ALA A 341 0.31 14.37 -23.17
C ALA A 341 -0.41 13.19 -23.81
N THR A 342 0.12 12.77 -24.96
CA THR A 342 0.12 11.38 -25.40
C THR A 342 -1.23 10.68 -25.25
N THR A 343 -2.23 11.11 -26.02
CA THR A 343 -3.13 10.12 -26.63
C THR A 343 -2.25 9.27 -27.53
N ARG A 344 -1.58 8.26 -26.93
CA ARG A 344 -0.84 7.24 -27.66
C ARG A 344 -1.80 6.72 -28.72
N ALA A 345 -1.36 6.75 -29.98
CA ALA A 345 -2.14 6.26 -31.10
C ALA A 345 -2.67 4.87 -30.76
N VAL A 346 -3.99 4.75 -30.71
CA VAL A 346 -4.67 3.48 -30.53
C VAL A 346 -4.31 2.62 -31.73
N ASN A 347 -3.65 1.48 -31.50
CA ASN A 347 -3.27 0.60 -32.60
C ASN A 347 -4.45 -0.30 -32.96
N LEU A 348 -5.38 0.24 -33.76
CA LEU A 348 -6.55 -0.49 -34.24
C LEU A 348 -6.22 -1.62 -35.23
N ASN A 349 -4.96 -1.69 -35.70
CA ASN A 349 -4.46 -2.80 -36.52
C ASN A 349 -4.06 -4.02 -35.67
N HIS A 350 -3.92 -3.84 -34.35
CA HIS A 350 -3.59 -4.91 -33.43
C HIS A 350 -4.57 -4.93 -32.26
N LEU A 351 -5.76 -5.48 -32.53
CA LEU A 351 -6.78 -5.72 -31.52
C LEU A 351 -6.40 -6.98 -30.73
N GLY A 352 -6.15 -6.79 -29.44
CA GLY A 352 -5.96 -7.86 -28.49
C GLY A 352 -7.29 -8.54 -28.15
N HIS A 353 -7.19 -9.81 -27.78
CA HIS A 353 -8.31 -10.64 -27.36
C HIS A 353 -8.24 -10.91 -25.86
N ILE A 354 -9.40 -11.05 -25.21
CA ILE A 354 -9.48 -11.35 -23.78
C ILE A 354 -10.01 -12.78 -23.62
N HIS A 355 -9.09 -13.73 -23.58
CA HIS A 355 -9.42 -15.13 -23.38
C HIS A 355 -9.58 -15.50 -21.89
N LEU A 356 -10.65 -16.22 -21.58
CA LEU A 356 -10.79 -16.90 -20.30
C LEU A 356 -10.09 -18.26 -20.29
N ARG A 357 -9.49 -18.59 -19.15
CA ARG A 357 -8.96 -19.95 -18.89
C ARG A 357 -10.03 -21.01 -18.61
N LYS A 358 -11.28 -20.64 -18.35
CA LYS A 358 -12.38 -21.57 -18.02
C LYS A 358 -13.60 -21.24 -18.86
N GLU A 359 -14.32 -22.26 -19.31
CA GLU A 359 -15.59 -22.12 -20.03
C GLU A 359 -16.63 -21.40 -19.16
N GLY A 360 -17.22 -20.34 -19.70
CA GLY A 360 -18.18 -19.45 -19.04
C GLY A 360 -18.14 -18.06 -19.67
N VAL A 361 -19.17 -17.23 -19.48
CA VAL A 361 -19.13 -15.83 -19.96
C VAL A 361 -18.16 -15.05 -19.05
N PRO A 362 -17.07 -14.47 -19.58
CA PRO A 362 -16.17 -13.65 -18.79
C PRO A 362 -16.92 -12.45 -18.28
N TYR A 363 -16.88 -12.28 -16.98
CA TYR A 363 -17.19 -11.02 -16.39
C TYR A 363 -15.97 -10.59 -15.62
N ILE A 364 -15.30 -9.57 -16.14
CA ILE A 364 -14.26 -8.90 -15.40
C ILE A 364 -14.90 -7.72 -14.69
N THR A 365 -14.46 -7.52 -13.47
CA THR A 365 -15.05 -6.53 -12.60
C THR A 365 -14.17 -5.29 -12.57
N MET A 366 -14.71 -4.18 -13.05
CA MET A 366 -14.05 -2.88 -13.00
C MET A 366 -14.61 -2.12 -11.80
N ALA A 367 -13.79 -1.92 -10.76
CA ALA A 367 -14.19 -1.21 -9.56
C ALA A 367 -14.62 0.24 -9.91
N TYR A 368 -15.61 0.77 -9.20
CA TYR A 368 -16.21 2.07 -9.52
C TYR A 368 -15.64 3.22 -8.68
N ASP A 369 -15.51 3.07 -7.36
CA ASP A 369 -15.16 4.19 -6.46
C ASP A 369 -14.40 3.75 -5.19
N HIS A 370 -13.08 3.95 -5.16
CA HIS A 370 -12.28 3.68 -3.96
C HIS A 370 -12.53 4.69 -2.83
N ARG A 371 -13.01 5.91 -3.13
CA ARG A 371 -13.29 6.95 -2.13
C ARG A 371 -14.49 6.58 -1.26
N GLN A 372 -15.38 5.74 -1.79
CA GLN A 372 -16.47 5.13 -1.01
C GLN A 372 -16.10 3.79 -0.36
N GLY A 373 -14.82 3.38 -0.43
CA GLY A 373 -14.30 2.19 0.21
C GLY A 373 -14.28 0.94 -0.68
N ALA A 374 -14.54 1.06 -1.99
CA ALA A 374 -14.53 -0.09 -2.87
C ALA A 374 -13.11 -0.60 -3.16
N ARG A 375 -12.81 -1.84 -2.74
CA ARG A 375 -11.57 -2.53 -3.15
C ARG A 375 -11.88 -3.46 -4.30
N ALA A 376 -10.97 -3.57 -5.27
CA ALA A 376 -11.09 -4.53 -6.38
C ALA A 376 -11.34 -5.97 -5.90
N MET A 377 -10.85 -6.35 -4.71
CA MET A 377 -11.11 -7.67 -4.11
C MET A 377 -12.55 -7.88 -3.65
N ASP A 378 -13.26 -6.81 -3.24
CA ASP A 378 -14.65 -6.90 -2.76
C ASP A 378 -15.62 -7.13 -3.93
N SER A 379 -15.15 -6.88 -5.14
CA SER A 379 -15.92 -7.05 -6.36
C SER A 379 -16.27 -8.51 -6.68
N ALA A 380 -15.50 -9.46 -6.14
CA ALA A 380 -15.80 -10.89 -6.19
C ALA A 380 -16.99 -11.29 -5.30
N SER A 381 -17.41 -10.42 -4.37
CA SER A 381 -18.58 -10.64 -3.51
C SER A 381 -19.89 -10.14 -4.12
N ILE A 382 -19.84 -9.50 -5.29
CA ILE A 382 -21.04 -9.04 -6.01
C ILE A 382 -21.70 -10.24 -6.70
N THR A 383 -22.84 -10.67 -6.16
CA THR A 383 -23.67 -11.73 -6.75
C THR A 383 -24.72 -11.19 -7.71
N ASP A 384 -25.22 -9.98 -7.43
CA ASP A 384 -26.34 -9.38 -8.14
C ASP A 384 -25.83 -8.35 -9.16
N TRP A 385 -26.16 -8.60 -10.42
CA TRP A 385 -25.76 -7.77 -11.55
C TRP A 385 -27.00 -7.23 -12.23
N GLU A 386 -27.14 -5.91 -12.23
CA GLU A 386 -28.23 -5.22 -12.89
C GLU A 386 -27.84 -4.89 -14.34
N PRO A 387 -28.76 -4.98 -15.30
CA PRO A 387 -28.51 -4.51 -16.66
C PRO A 387 -28.29 -2.99 -16.63
N ILE A 388 -27.53 -2.49 -17.60
CA ILE A 388 -27.31 -1.04 -17.76
C ILE A 388 -28.64 -0.41 -18.15
N ARG A 389 -29.03 0.62 -17.40
CA ARG A 389 -30.27 1.37 -17.62
C ARG A 389 -29.95 2.81 -17.96
N SER A 390 -30.81 3.42 -18.76
CA SER A 390 -30.81 4.85 -19.00
C SER A 390 -31.31 5.60 -17.74
N LEU A 391 -31.17 6.93 -17.72
CA LEU A 391 -31.59 7.78 -16.59
C LEU A 391 -33.09 7.69 -16.28
N ASP A 392 -33.90 7.29 -17.26
CA ASP A 392 -35.34 7.05 -17.11
C ASP A 392 -35.67 5.63 -16.58
N GLY A 393 -34.66 4.80 -16.30
CA GLY A 393 -34.80 3.43 -15.82
C GLY A 393 -35.06 2.39 -16.92
N SER A 394 -35.22 2.80 -18.18
CA SER A 394 -35.33 1.89 -19.33
C SER A 394 -34.01 1.15 -19.57
N LEU A 395 -34.04 0.00 -20.25
CA LEU A 395 -32.80 -0.67 -20.68
C LEU A 395 -32.03 0.26 -21.61
N TYR A 396 -30.71 0.33 -21.43
CA TYR A 396 -29.88 1.17 -22.29
C TYR A 396 -30.07 0.73 -23.76
N PRO A 397 -30.41 1.64 -24.69
CA PRO A 397 -30.89 1.26 -26.03
C PRO A 397 -29.79 0.73 -26.95
N GLN A 398 -28.54 0.68 -26.48
CA GLN A 398 -27.36 0.37 -27.26
C GLN A 398 -26.40 -0.50 -26.46
N ARG A 399 -25.60 -1.31 -27.15
CA ARG A 399 -24.48 -2.03 -26.54
C ARG A 399 -23.31 -1.07 -26.39
N ILE A 400 -22.78 -0.91 -25.19
CA ILE A 400 -21.67 0.00 -24.93
C ILE A 400 -20.36 -0.77 -24.97
N VAL A 401 -19.47 -0.42 -25.89
CA VAL A 401 -18.14 -1.02 -26.04
C VAL A 401 -17.08 0.01 -25.70
N LEU A 402 -16.17 -0.31 -24.80
CA LEU A 402 -15.09 0.56 -24.38
C LEU A 402 -13.79 0.16 -25.05
N VAL A 403 -13.04 1.15 -25.52
CA VAL A 403 -11.69 0.96 -26.05
C VAL A 403 -10.68 1.11 -24.93
N GLY A 404 -9.99 0.02 -24.60
CA GLY A 404 -8.93 -0.02 -23.59
C GLY A 404 -7.56 -0.35 -24.18
N THR A 405 -6.51 -0.16 -23.38
CA THR A 405 -5.14 -0.54 -23.76
C THR A 405 -4.53 -1.45 -22.70
N ILE A 406 -3.88 -2.54 -23.10
CA ILE A 406 -3.16 -3.41 -22.18
C ILE A 406 -1.94 -2.67 -21.61
N GLY A 407 -1.83 -2.62 -20.29
CA GLY A 407 -0.74 -1.96 -19.60
C GLY A 407 -0.33 -2.65 -18.31
N GLU A 408 0.87 -2.31 -17.85
CA GLU A 408 1.32 -2.65 -16.50
C GLU A 408 1.14 -1.45 -15.59
N LYS A 409 0.43 -1.65 -14.49
CA LYS A 409 0.51 -0.72 -13.38
C LYS A 409 1.75 -1.01 -12.57
N ARG A 410 2.64 -0.04 -12.46
CA ARG A 410 3.86 -0.14 -11.64
C ARG A 410 3.74 0.77 -10.43
N LEU A 411 3.95 0.21 -9.24
CA LEU A 411 4.15 1.00 -8.03
C LEU A 411 5.64 1.24 -7.81
N PHE A 412 5.97 2.39 -7.22
CA PHE A 412 7.30 2.58 -6.66
C PHE A 412 7.35 1.81 -5.34
N GLY A 413 8.09 0.71 -5.36
CA GLY A 413 8.36 -0.09 -4.17
C GLY A 413 9.80 0.09 -3.74
N MET A 414 10.05 0.00 -2.43
CA MET A 414 11.40 -0.17 -1.93
C MET A 414 11.79 -1.64 -2.11
N LYS A 415 12.72 -1.93 -3.02
CA LYS A 415 13.43 -3.20 -2.98
C LYS A 415 14.64 -2.98 -2.08
N ALA A 416 14.59 -3.53 -0.87
CA ALA A 416 15.84 -3.98 -0.27
C ALA A 416 16.46 -4.97 -1.27
N ARG A 417 17.77 -4.91 -1.52
CA ARG A 417 18.43 -5.97 -2.30
C ARG A 417 17.95 -7.30 -1.71
N ASN A 418 17.41 -8.18 -2.55
CA ASN A 418 17.19 -9.57 -2.19
C ASN A 418 18.58 -10.13 -1.88
N TYR A 419 19.04 -9.99 -0.65
CA TYR A 419 20.14 -10.78 -0.16
C TYR A 419 19.58 -12.19 -0.05
N GLY A 420 19.76 -12.98 -1.11
CA GLY A 420 19.67 -14.42 -1.01
C GLY A 420 20.47 -14.87 0.22
N ALA A 421 19.98 -15.89 0.94
CA ALA A 421 20.54 -16.52 2.14
C ALA A 421 21.00 -15.64 3.34
N LEU A 422 21.22 -14.32 3.18
CA LEU A 422 21.93 -13.48 4.15
C LEU A 422 21.09 -12.34 4.77
N ALA A 423 19.87 -12.04 4.29
CA ALA A 423 18.97 -11.06 4.95
C ALA A 423 17.68 -11.65 5.53
N THR A 424 17.45 -12.95 5.42
CA THR A 424 16.61 -13.58 6.42
C THR A 424 17.45 -13.64 7.68
N VAL A 425 17.00 -13.03 8.79
CA VAL A 425 17.25 -13.64 10.10
C VAL A 425 17.04 -15.12 9.88
N PRO A 426 18.09 -15.97 9.95
CA PRO A 426 18.02 -17.34 9.47
C PRO A 426 16.75 -17.93 10.06
N ARG A 427 15.80 -18.28 9.18
CA ARG A 427 14.51 -18.78 9.64
C ARG A 427 14.86 -19.97 10.50
N VAL A 428 14.42 -19.93 11.75
CA VAL A 428 14.61 -21.05 12.67
C VAL A 428 13.84 -22.22 12.09
N GLU A 429 14.55 -23.15 11.44
CA GLU A 429 13.94 -24.31 10.79
C GLU A 429 13.68 -25.43 11.79
N VAL A 430 14.46 -25.48 12.89
CA VAL A 430 14.34 -26.50 13.93
C VAL A 430 13.83 -25.89 15.23
N SER A 431 12.70 -26.42 15.70
CA SER A 431 12.17 -26.11 17.03
C SER A 431 13.00 -26.85 18.10
N ILE A 432 13.94 -26.13 18.73
CA ILE A 432 14.79 -26.66 19.82
C ILE A 432 13.93 -27.24 20.95
N ALA A 433 12.80 -26.61 21.26
CA ALA A 433 11.85 -27.11 22.25
C ALA A 433 11.34 -28.52 21.91
N LYS A 434 11.00 -28.76 20.63
CA LYS A 434 10.53 -30.07 20.16
C LYS A 434 11.66 -31.11 20.18
N VAL A 435 12.89 -30.70 19.84
CA VAL A 435 14.07 -31.57 19.94
C VAL A 435 14.31 -32.01 21.38
N ILE A 436 14.25 -31.09 22.35
CA ILE A 436 14.39 -31.40 23.78
C ILE A 436 13.28 -32.36 24.23
N MET A 437 12.00 -32.06 23.93
CA MET A 437 10.88 -32.93 24.32
C MET A 437 10.98 -34.35 23.74
N ASN A 438 11.31 -34.47 22.45
CA ASN A 438 11.48 -35.77 21.80
C ASN A 438 12.63 -36.55 22.42
N THR A 439 13.73 -35.88 22.75
CA THR A 439 14.91 -36.50 23.37
C THR A 439 14.62 -36.96 24.79
N SER A 440 13.87 -36.17 25.58
CA SER A 440 13.44 -36.56 26.93
C SER A 440 12.51 -37.78 26.92
N ASN A 441 11.57 -37.84 25.97
CA ASN A 441 10.62 -38.96 25.83
C ASN A 441 11.33 -40.28 25.51
N ASN A 442 12.33 -40.25 24.62
CA ASN A 442 13.09 -41.46 24.25
C ASN A 442 13.93 -42.04 25.41
N HIS A 443 14.18 -41.26 26.46
CA HIS A 443 14.96 -41.69 27.62
C HIS A 443 14.09 -41.95 28.87
N HIS A 444 12.76 -42.10 28.71
CA HIS A 444 11.81 -42.29 29.81
C HIS A 444 11.93 -41.23 30.91
N GLN A 445 12.29 -40.00 30.56
CA GLN A 445 12.36 -38.90 31.51
C GLN A 445 11.01 -38.20 31.61
N ALA A 446 10.69 -37.70 32.80
CA ALA A 446 9.54 -36.82 32.98
C ALA A 446 9.69 -35.60 32.05
N VAL A 447 8.58 -35.21 31.40
CA VAL A 447 8.55 -34.05 30.53
C VAL A 447 8.94 -32.80 31.35
N PRO A 448 9.97 -32.03 30.95
CA PRO A 448 10.40 -30.87 31.71
C PRO A 448 9.26 -29.86 31.83
N SER A 449 9.15 -29.23 33.00
CA SER A 449 8.22 -28.12 33.21
C SER A 449 8.53 -26.96 32.27
N GLY A 450 7.57 -26.06 32.05
CA GLY A 450 7.77 -24.92 31.13
C GLY A 450 8.99 -24.05 31.48
N ARG A 451 9.28 -23.89 32.78
CA ARG A 451 10.45 -23.16 33.27
C ARG A 451 11.75 -23.90 32.97
N GLU A 452 11.82 -25.20 33.30
CA GLU A 452 13.00 -26.04 33.02
C GLU A 452 13.27 -26.10 31.52
N LEU A 453 12.23 -26.26 30.70
CA LEU A 453 12.34 -26.24 29.24
C LEU A 453 12.92 -24.92 28.72
N GLY A 454 12.49 -23.78 29.28
CA GLY A 454 13.02 -22.46 28.91
C GLY A 454 14.51 -22.30 29.24
N GLU A 455 14.97 -22.85 30.37
CA GLU A 455 16.39 -22.85 30.77
C GLU A 455 17.22 -23.81 29.91
N MET A 456 16.67 -24.98 29.56
CA MET A 456 17.32 -25.94 28.66
C MET A 456 17.47 -25.39 27.24
N ILE A 457 16.44 -24.72 26.70
CA ILE A 457 16.52 -24.05 25.39
C ILE A 457 17.66 -23.03 25.37
N ARG A 458 17.77 -22.19 26.40
CA ARG A 458 18.85 -21.19 26.52
C ARG A 458 20.23 -21.84 26.52
N ARG A 459 20.40 -22.95 27.25
CA ARG A 459 21.67 -23.70 27.30
C ARG A 459 22.02 -24.36 25.96
N VAL A 460 21.04 -24.98 25.30
CA VAL A 460 21.23 -25.55 23.95
C VAL A 460 21.61 -24.45 22.95
N GLN A 461 20.94 -23.30 22.97
CA GLN A 461 21.28 -22.16 22.12
C GLN A 461 22.69 -21.64 22.39
N ALA A 462 23.09 -21.50 23.65
CA ALA A 462 24.44 -21.09 24.02
C ALA A 462 25.50 -22.08 23.52
N GLN A 463 25.27 -23.39 23.66
CA GLN A 463 26.19 -24.41 23.13
C GLN A 463 26.21 -24.43 21.59
N MET A 464 25.08 -24.25 20.91
CA MET A 464 25.05 -24.10 19.45
C MET A 464 25.90 -22.93 18.99
N VAL A 465 25.84 -21.77 19.66
CA VAL A 465 26.70 -20.62 19.36
C VAL A 465 28.18 -20.95 19.58
N ASN A 466 28.51 -21.59 20.71
CA ASN A 466 29.89 -21.99 21.02
C ASN A 466 30.45 -22.98 19.99
N GLN A 467 29.61 -23.90 19.50
CA GLN A 467 29.98 -24.91 18.50
C GLN A 467 29.81 -24.43 17.05
N LYS A 468 29.38 -23.17 16.83
CA LYS A 468 29.09 -22.60 15.50
C LYS A 468 28.07 -23.43 14.69
N VAL A 469 27.02 -23.93 15.35
CA VAL A 469 25.95 -24.71 14.73
C VAL A 469 24.75 -23.81 14.42
N ASP A 470 24.45 -23.63 13.13
CA ASP A 470 23.26 -22.89 12.68
C ASP A 470 21.97 -23.66 12.98
N ASN A 471 20.88 -22.94 13.30
CA ASN A 471 19.55 -23.53 13.48
C ASN A 471 18.84 -23.79 12.14
N LYS A 472 19.35 -24.77 11.39
CA LYS A 472 18.85 -25.22 10.08
C LYS A 472 18.49 -26.70 10.13
N LEU A 473 17.61 -27.16 9.23
CA LEU A 473 17.18 -28.55 9.16
C LEU A 473 18.36 -29.50 8.89
N ASP A 474 19.33 -29.07 8.07
CA ASP A 474 20.54 -29.84 7.77
C ASP A 474 21.41 -30.13 9.02
N ASN A 475 21.25 -29.33 10.08
CA ASN A 475 21.95 -29.50 11.35
C ASN A 475 21.11 -30.21 12.43
N LEU A 476 19.95 -30.79 12.08
CA LEU A 476 19.02 -31.37 13.05
C LEU A 476 19.68 -32.41 13.96
N GLU A 477 20.51 -33.29 13.41
CA GLU A 477 21.22 -34.32 14.18
C GLU A 477 22.17 -33.68 15.19
N ARG A 478 22.97 -32.70 14.76
CA ARG A 478 23.90 -31.98 15.63
C ARG A 478 23.19 -31.19 16.72
N ILE A 479 22.07 -30.55 16.42
CA ILE A 479 21.22 -29.86 17.40
C ILE A 479 20.65 -30.87 18.41
N THR A 480 20.32 -32.08 17.97
CA THR A 480 19.83 -33.17 18.83
C THR A 480 20.94 -33.67 19.76
N ASP A 481 22.18 -33.80 19.30
CA ASP A 481 23.31 -34.18 20.13
C ASP A 481 23.59 -33.14 21.23
N ILE A 482 23.60 -31.85 20.87
CA ILE A 482 23.74 -30.75 21.84
C ILE A 482 22.61 -30.79 22.87
N ALA A 483 21.36 -31.05 22.44
CA ALA A 483 20.24 -31.20 23.37
C ALA A 483 20.43 -32.39 24.33
N ARG A 484 20.93 -33.55 23.85
CA ARG A 484 21.26 -34.71 24.70
C ARG A 484 22.33 -34.39 25.73
N GLU A 485 23.39 -33.69 25.33
CA GLU A 485 24.48 -33.27 26.23
C GLU A 485 23.95 -32.35 27.35
N VAL A 486 23.14 -31.36 26.99
CA VAL A 486 22.50 -30.46 27.98
C VAL A 486 21.59 -31.24 28.93
N ILE A 487 20.75 -32.15 28.42
CA ILE A 487 19.88 -33.02 29.24
C ILE A 487 20.70 -33.89 30.19
N ALA A 488 21.80 -34.49 29.72
CA ALA A 488 22.66 -35.35 30.53
C ALA A 488 23.38 -34.57 31.63
N SER A 489 23.86 -33.35 31.34
CA SER A 489 24.54 -32.50 32.31
C SER A 489 23.64 -32.10 33.48
N ASP A 490 22.34 -31.89 33.23
CA ASP A 490 21.36 -31.51 34.24
C ASP A 490 21.09 -32.64 35.24
N LYS A 491 21.29 -33.90 34.84
CA LYS A 491 21.18 -35.05 35.74
C LYS A 491 22.32 -35.17 36.72
N VAL A 492 23.50 -34.68 36.37
CA VAL A 492 24.68 -34.77 37.24
C VAL A 492 24.65 -33.68 38.31
N SER A 493 23.95 -32.57 38.04
CA SER A 493 23.79 -31.45 38.98
C SER A 493 22.61 -31.59 39.93
N ARG A 494 21.73 -32.59 39.73
CA ARG A 494 20.63 -32.97 40.64
C ARG A 494 21.01 -34.23 41.38
#